data_AF-A0A4Z1E6I9-F1
#
_entry.id   AF-A0A4Z1E6I9-F1
#
_cell.length_a   1.000
_cell.length_b   1.000
_cell.length_c   1.000
_cell.angle_alpha   90.00
_cell.angle_beta   90.00
_cell.angle_gamma   90.00
#
_symmetry.space_group_name_H-M   'P 1'
#
loop_
_entity.id
_entity.type
_entity.pdbx_description
1 polymer ?
#
loop_
_entity_poly.entity_id
_entity_poly.type
_entity_poly.pdbx_seq_one_letter_code
_entity_poly.pdbx_strand_id
1 'polypeptide(L)'
;MPTSSCQNCQQMPSSVPEIPPPNSRLSIPGFRNKAVEEYCAWHQSKFEDPIHKVEYQKAHNVIKENAMTLQLMHRDPNTDFLITGGVKRGAALHVVYDIEEWFQQRKRVRTE
;
A
#
# COMPACT_ATOMS: atom_id res chain seq x y z
N MET A 1 -36.33 -31.19 41.51
CA MET A 1 -35.91 -32.07 40.39
C MET A 1 -37.16 -32.47 39.59
N PRO A 2 -37.17 -32.53 38.24
CA PRO A 2 -36.38 -31.79 37.24
C PRO A 2 -37.21 -31.29 36.00
N THR A 3 -36.58 -30.44 35.17
CA THR A 3 -36.68 -30.26 33.68
C THR A 3 -38.02 -29.82 33.03
N SER A 4 -38.11 -28.94 32.03
CA SER A 4 -37.29 -28.63 30.83
C SER A 4 -37.50 -27.15 30.45
N SER A 5 -36.48 -26.33 30.14
CA SER A 5 -35.70 -26.28 28.90
C SER A 5 -36.55 -26.13 27.63
N CYS A 6 -36.66 -24.91 27.10
CA CYS A 6 -37.02 -24.66 25.71
C CYS A 6 -35.81 -24.07 25.00
N GLN A 7 -35.34 -24.81 24.00
CA GLN A 7 -34.15 -24.61 23.20
C GLN A 7 -34.09 -23.26 22.46
N ASN A 8 -32.96 -22.58 22.67
CA ASN A 8 -31.96 -22.26 21.64
C ASN A 8 -32.48 -21.89 20.24
N CYS A 9 -32.70 -20.59 20.00
CA CYS A 9 -32.84 -20.04 18.66
C CYS A 9 -31.51 -20.21 17.91
N GLN A 10 -31.59 -20.89 16.77
CA GLN A 10 -30.51 -21.21 15.86
C GLN A 10 -29.67 -19.96 15.53
N GLN A 11 -28.39 -19.98 15.91
CA GLN A 11 -27.40 -19.06 15.36
C GLN A 11 -26.87 -19.64 14.06
N MET A 12 -27.30 -19.03 12.95
CA MET A 12 -26.68 -19.20 11.64
C MET A 12 -25.25 -18.64 11.70
N PRO A 13 -24.23 -19.35 11.22
CA PRO A 13 -22.92 -18.74 11.01
C PRO A 13 -23.02 -17.83 9.79
N SER A 14 -23.29 -16.54 10.00
CA SER A 14 -23.14 -15.54 8.95
C SER A 14 -21.65 -15.37 8.66
N SER A 15 -21.19 -16.03 7.60
CA SER A 15 -19.95 -15.70 6.90
C SER A 15 -20.07 -14.30 6.30
N VAL A 16 -19.88 -13.27 7.12
CA VAL A 16 -19.67 -11.91 6.62
C VAL A 16 -18.22 -11.86 6.14
N PRO A 17 -17.95 -11.57 4.85
CA PRO A 17 -16.60 -11.26 4.42
C PRO A 17 -16.14 -10.05 5.22
N GLU A 18 -15.12 -10.25 6.06
CA GLU A 18 -14.54 -9.21 6.89
C GLU A 18 -13.93 -8.15 5.96
N ILE A 19 -14.69 -7.10 5.67
CA ILE A 19 -14.19 -5.93 4.96
C ILE A 19 -13.09 -5.36 5.85
N PRO A 20 -11.81 -5.36 5.43
CA PRO A 20 -10.73 -4.90 6.28
C PRO A 20 -11.00 -3.43 6.65
N PRO A 21 -10.76 -3.04 7.92
CA PRO A 21 -11.10 -1.72 8.39
C PRO A 21 -10.43 -0.64 7.54
N PRO A 22 -11.06 0.55 7.37
CA PRO A 22 -10.65 1.59 6.41
C PRO A 22 -9.27 2.21 6.62
N ASN A 23 -8.49 1.70 7.58
CA ASN A 23 -7.17 2.18 7.97
C ASN A 23 -6.28 1.02 8.41
N SER A 24 -6.33 -0.11 7.69
CA SER A 24 -5.37 -1.17 7.95
C SER A 24 -3.96 -0.63 7.66
N ARG A 25 -3.16 -0.45 8.71
CA ARG A 25 -1.77 -0.01 8.57
C ARG A 25 -1.06 -0.98 7.64
N LEU A 26 -0.47 -0.47 6.56
CA LEU A 26 0.39 -1.23 5.68
C LEU A 26 1.59 -1.78 6.46
N SER A 27 1.50 -3.05 6.88
CA SER A 27 2.57 -3.73 7.59
C SER A 27 3.60 -4.26 6.59
N ILE A 28 4.40 -3.34 6.03
CA ILE A 28 5.51 -3.68 5.13
C ILE A 28 6.70 -4.18 5.97
N PRO A 29 7.10 -5.46 5.85
CA PRO A 29 8.20 -6.02 6.63
C PRO A 29 9.56 -5.53 6.10
N GLY A 30 10.54 -5.48 7.01
CA GLY A 30 11.91 -5.09 6.72
C GLY A 30 12.20 -3.60 6.91
N PHE A 31 13.36 -3.16 6.40
CA PHE A 31 13.78 -1.76 6.53
C PHE A 31 12.96 -0.85 5.60
N ARG A 32 12.55 0.32 6.11
CA ARG A 32 11.68 1.25 5.37
C ARG A 32 12.35 1.83 4.12
N ASN A 33 13.65 2.12 4.19
CA ASN A 33 14.42 2.58 3.03
C ASN A 33 14.51 1.50 1.95
N LYS A 34 14.75 0.24 2.32
CA LYS A 34 14.73 -0.88 1.36
C LYS A 34 13.37 -1.08 0.73
N ALA A 35 12.28 -0.94 1.49
CA ALA A 35 10.92 -1.00 0.94
C ALA A 35 10.69 0.09 -0.11
N VAL A 36 11.17 1.31 0.14
CA VAL A 36 11.10 2.42 -0.80
C VAL A 36 11.92 2.12 -2.07
N GLU A 37 13.13 1.56 -1.95
CA GLU A 37 13.96 1.12 -3.09
C GLU A 37 13.28 0.02 -3.93
N GLU A 38 12.76 -1.02 -3.29
CA GLU A 38 12.01 -2.11 -3.96
C GLU A 38 10.77 -1.58 -4.70
N TYR A 39 10.07 -0.62 -4.09
CA TYR A 39 8.90 0.01 -4.71
C TYR A 39 9.25 0.82 -5.95
N CYS A 40 10.36 1.58 -5.91
CA CYS A 40 10.84 2.32 -7.08
C CYS A 40 11.17 1.38 -8.25
N ALA A 41 11.88 0.28 -7.97
CA ALA A 41 12.20 -0.72 -8.99
C ALA A 41 10.92 -1.34 -9.60
N TRP A 42 9.91 -1.61 -8.76
CA TRP A 42 8.61 -2.07 -9.24
C TRP A 42 7.88 -1.04 -10.09
N HIS A 43 7.89 0.24 -9.73
CA HIS A 43 7.26 1.28 -10.55
C HIS A 43 7.95 1.41 -11.90
N GLN A 44 9.28 1.40 -11.93
CA GLN A 44 10.04 1.48 -13.18
C GLN A 44 9.84 0.27 -14.08
N SER A 45 9.54 -0.93 -13.54
CA SER A 45 9.31 -2.12 -14.35
C SER A 45 7.98 -2.09 -15.13
N LYS A 46 7.04 -1.22 -14.74
CA LYS A 46 5.75 -1.02 -15.43
C LYS A 46 5.86 -0.18 -16.71
N PHE A 47 7.01 0.43 -16.97
CA PHE A 47 7.24 1.28 -18.14
C PHE A 47 8.38 0.74 -18.99
N GLU A 48 8.21 0.73 -20.31
CA GLU A 48 9.31 0.47 -21.24
C GLU A 48 10.11 1.74 -21.52
N ASP A 49 9.41 2.87 -21.67
CA ASP A 49 9.98 4.16 -22.01
C ASP A 49 10.88 4.74 -20.88
N PRO A 50 12.17 5.00 -21.15
CA PRO A 50 13.09 5.60 -20.19
C PRO A 50 12.64 6.95 -19.63
N ILE A 51 11.90 7.76 -20.40
CA ILE A 51 11.44 9.09 -19.96
C ILE A 51 10.54 8.96 -18.73
N HIS A 52 9.67 7.95 -18.72
CA HIS A 52 8.81 7.67 -17.57
C HIS A 52 9.66 7.21 -16.38
N LYS A 53 10.60 6.28 -16.58
CA LYS A 53 11.47 5.76 -15.50
C LYS A 53 12.25 6.85 -14.78
N VAL A 54 12.77 7.84 -15.52
CA VAL A 54 13.49 8.99 -14.95
C VAL A 54 12.59 9.79 -14.01
N GLU A 55 11.33 9.98 -14.36
CA GLU A 55 10.36 10.70 -13.53
C GLU A 55 10.08 9.97 -12.21
N TYR A 56 9.92 8.64 -12.25
CA TYR A 56 9.74 7.83 -11.04
C TYR A 56 11.01 7.78 -10.18
N GLN A 57 12.19 7.75 -10.80
CA GLN A 57 13.45 7.86 -10.07
C GLN A 57 13.56 9.21 -9.35
N LYS A 58 13.12 10.30 -9.98
CA LYS A 58 13.07 11.62 -9.34
C LYS A 58 12.12 11.63 -8.14
N ALA A 59 10.92 11.08 -8.29
CA ALA A 59 9.95 10.99 -7.20
C ALA A 59 10.52 10.22 -6.00
N HIS A 60 11.23 9.13 -6.27
CA HIS A 60 11.89 8.34 -5.24
C HIS A 60 13.00 9.11 -4.51
N ASN A 61 13.80 9.90 -5.23
CA ASN A 61 14.82 10.75 -4.61
C ASN A 61 14.17 11.76 -3.65
N VAL A 62 13.07 12.42 -4.06
CA VAL A 62 12.32 13.35 -3.20
C VAL A 62 11.78 12.66 -1.95
N ILE A 63 11.24 11.43 -2.08
CA ILE A 63 10.79 10.63 -0.93
C ILE A 63 11.95 10.39 0.06
N LYS A 64 13.11 10.01 -0.46
CA LYS A 64 14.30 9.72 0.36
C LYS A 64 14.83 10.96 1.07
N GLU A 65 14.92 12.09 0.37
CA GLU A 65 15.38 13.37 0.91
C GLU A 65 14.47 13.87 2.04
N ASN A 66 13.16 13.65 1.92
CA ASN A 66 12.17 14.04 2.94
C ASN A 66 11.96 12.98 4.02
N ALA A 67 12.76 11.90 4.04
CA ALA A 67 12.60 10.76 4.94
C ALA A 67 11.17 10.15 4.96
N MET A 68 10.45 10.27 3.84
CA MET A 68 9.10 9.74 3.69
C MET A 68 9.16 8.22 3.55
N THR A 69 8.12 7.55 4.06
CA THR A 69 8.00 6.09 4.00
C THR A 69 6.67 5.70 3.36
N LEU A 70 6.63 4.54 2.73
CA LEU A 70 5.42 4.04 2.07
C LEU A 70 4.23 3.94 3.03
N GLN A 71 4.48 3.57 4.30
CA GLN A 71 3.44 3.54 5.32
C GLN A 71 2.88 4.93 5.66
N LEU A 72 3.74 5.97 5.66
CA LEU A 72 3.30 7.35 5.92
C LEU A 72 2.50 7.88 4.75
N MET A 73 3.01 7.72 3.53
CA MET A 73 2.33 8.15 2.30
C MET A 73 1.00 7.44 2.09
N HIS A 74 0.89 6.15 2.44
CA HIS A 74 -0.39 5.43 2.38
C HIS A 74 -1.37 5.89 3.47
N ARG A 75 -0.86 6.16 4.68
CA ARG A 75 -1.70 6.58 5.81
C ARG A 75 -2.26 7.99 5.60
N ASP A 76 -1.46 8.88 5.03
CA ASP A 76 -1.83 10.26 4.74
C ASP A 76 -1.40 10.61 3.31
N PRO A 77 -2.22 10.22 2.29
CA PRO A 77 -1.91 10.46 0.89
C PRO A 77 -1.79 11.95 0.57
N ASN A 78 -0.58 12.37 0.24
CA ASN A 78 -0.29 13.74 -0.18
C ASN A 78 0.74 13.74 -1.31
N THR A 79 0.38 14.31 -2.47
CA THR A 79 1.26 14.41 -3.64
C THR A 79 2.04 15.73 -3.72
N ASP A 80 1.67 16.73 -2.92
CA ASP A 80 2.16 18.09 -3.10
C ASP A 80 3.66 18.18 -2.88
N PHE A 81 4.21 17.47 -1.90
CA PHE A 81 5.65 17.47 -1.67
C PHE A 81 6.45 16.91 -2.86
N LEU A 82 5.89 15.94 -3.60
CA LEU A 82 6.51 15.41 -4.82
C LEU A 82 6.46 16.46 -5.93
N ILE A 83 5.31 17.10 -6.11
CA ILE A 83 5.10 18.12 -7.16
C ILE A 83 6.00 19.34 -6.88
N THR A 84 6.08 19.80 -5.63
CA THR A 84 7.00 20.85 -5.19
C THR A 84 8.46 20.43 -5.37
N GLY A 85 8.79 19.15 -5.17
CA GLY A 85 10.08 18.56 -5.54
C GLY A 85 10.33 18.44 -7.05
N GLY A 86 9.42 18.94 -7.87
CA GLY A 86 9.53 19.00 -9.33
C GLY A 86 9.13 17.70 -10.04
N VAL A 87 8.46 16.78 -9.36
CA VAL A 87 7.91 15.56 -9.97
C VAL A 87 6.66 15.93 -10.78
N LYS A 88 6.53 15.40 -12.00
CA LYS A 88 5.32 15.58 -12.81
C LYS A 88 4.09 15.02 -12.10
N ARG A 89 2.98 15.75 -12.18
CA ARG A 89 1.71 15.41 -11.52
C ARG A 89 1.27 13.96 -11.71
N GLY A 90 1.38 13.42 -12.93
CA GLY A 90 1.00 12.03 -13.22
C GLY A 90 1.83 11.02 -12.42
N ALA A 91 3.16 11.17 -12.43
CA ALA A 91 4.05 10.31 -11.64
C ALA A 91 3.80 10.47 -10.14
N ALA A 92 3.59 11.70 -9.65
CA ALA A 92 3.30 11.96 -8.23
C ALA A 92 2.02 11.25 -7.77
N LEU A 93 0.95 11.27 -8.58
CA LEU A 93 -0.30 10.55 -8.30
C LEU A 93 -0.05 9.04 -8.22
N HIS A 94 0.58 8.45 -9.24
CA HIS A 94 0.88 7.01 -9.25
C HIS A 94 1.75 6.57 -8.06
N VAL A 95 2.77 7.36 -7.72
CA VAL A 95 3.66 7.11 -6.58
C VAL A 95 2.93 7.04 -5.24
N VAL A 96 1.88 7.82 -5.04
CA VAL A 96 1.12 7.82 -3.78
C VAL A 96 0.04 6.74 -3.79
N TYR A 97 -0.68 6.57 -4.90
CA TYR A 97 -1.86 5.71 -4.95
C TYR A 97 -1.55 4.24 -5.26
N ASP A 98 -0.43 3.92 -5.91
CA ASP A 98 -0.10 2.54 -6.28
C ASP A 98 0.56 1.74 -5.14
N ILE A 99 0.72 2.35 -3.95
CA ILE A 99 1.41 1.71 -2.81
C ILE A 99 0.68 0.44 -2.37
N GLU A 100 -0.65 0.49 -2.31
CA GLU A 100 -1.47 -0.66 -1.93
C GLU A 100 -1.37 -1.79 -2.96
N GLU A 101 -1.41 -1.46 -4.26
CA GLU A 101 -1.24 -2.46 -5.33
C GLU A 101 0.10 -3.20 -5.20
N TRP A 102 1.19 -2.44 -5.06
CA TRP A 102 2.51 -3.04 -4.88
C TRP A 102 2.57 -3.92 -3.64
N PHE A 103 2.00 -3.47 -2.52
CA PHE A 103 2.02 -4.25 -1.29
C PHE A 103 1.28 -5.59 -1.44
N GLN A 104 0.12 -5.57 -2.09
CA GLN A 104 -0.65 -6.79 -2.34
C GLN A 104 0.07 -7.73 -3.30
N GLN A 105 0.73 -7.20 -4.34
CA GLN A 105 1.54 -8.01 -5.25
C GLN A 105 2.72 -8.67 -4.51
N ARG A 106 3.39 -7.92 -3.63
CA ARG A 106 4.52 -8.42 -2.83
C ARG A 106 4.11 -9.53 -1.85
N LYS A 107 2.87 -9.51 -1.33
CA LYS A 107 2.33 -10.59 -0.50
C LYS A 107 2.13 -11.89 -1.28
N ARG A 108 1.63 -11.81 -2.51
CA ARG A 108 1.38 -12.98 -3.37
C ARG A 108 2.67 -13.72 -3.69
N VAL A 109 3.72 -12.99 -4.10
CA VAL A 109 5.03 -13.57 -4.45
C VAL A 109 5.72 -14.30 -3.29
N ARG A 110 5.37 -14.01 -2.03
CA ARG A 110 5.95 -14.71 -0.86
C ARG A 110 5.21 -15.99 -0.46
N THR A 111 4.06 -16.27 -1.08
CA THR A 111 3.21 -17.42 -0.75
C THR A 111 3.37 -18.56 -1.77
N GLU A 112 4.19 -18.36 -2.80
CA GLU A 112 4.59 -19.35 -3.81
C GLU A 112 6.07 -19.72 -3.60
#